data_AF-A0AAW3MWA4-F1
#
_entry.id   AF-A0AAW3MWA4-F1
#
_cell.length_a   1.000
_cell.length_b   1.000
_cell.length_c   1.000
_cell.angle_alpha   90.00
_cell.angle_beta   90.00
_cell.angle_gamma   90.00
#
_symmetry.space_group_name_H-M   'P 1'
#
loop_
_entity.id
_entity.type
_entity.pdbx_description
1 polymer ?
#
loop_
_entity_poly.entity_id
_entity_poly.type
_entity_poly.pdbx_seq_one_letter_code
_entity_poly.pdbx_strand_id
1 'polypeptide(L)'
;MVNGRIAVAPCTTLVMRTGEVPEGGVLLTKKSAAHTASGLHAEEVIVWVRNAALYSIDSHFVQNCRQIGVIDTELDKRFRDNLRDTMKAYDLVHSNRLYD
;
A
#
# COMPACT_ATOMS: atom_id res chain seq x y z
N MET A 1 -12.97 -11.85 -10.22
CA MET A 1 -13.83 -10.67 -10.43
C MET A 1 -15.26 -11.05 -10.06
N VAL A 2 -15.87 -10.38 -9.09
CA VAL A 2 -17.31 -10.51 -8.82
C VAL A 2 -17.94 -9.19 -9.25
N ASN A 3 -18.81 -9.20 -10.26
CA ASN A 3 -19.57 -8.04 -10.76
C ASN A 3 -18.73 -6.83 -11.25
N GLY A 4 -17.57 -7.03 -11.89
CA GLY A 4 -16.82 -5.92 -12.49
C GLY A 4 -16.31 -4.87 -11.49
N ARG A 5 -16.24 -5.23 -10.20
CA ARG A 5 -15.64 -4.40 -9.14
C ARG A 5 -14.33 -4.99 -8.69
N ILE A 6 -13.39 -4.12 -8.31
CA ILE A 6 -12.11 -4.53 -7.72
C ILE A 6 -12.06 -4.07 -6.27
N ALA A 7 -11.38 -4.87 -5.44
CA ALA A 7 -11.06 -4.49 -4.07
C ALA A 7 -9.76 -3.67 -4.09
N VAL A 8 -9.78 -2.51 -3.45
CA VAL A 8 -8.59 -1.67 -3.25
C VAL A 8 -8.46 -1.27 -1.79
N ALA A 9 -7.23 -1.16 -1.32
CA ALA A 9 -6.90 -0.58 -0.02
C ALA A 9 -6.00 0.66 -0.27
N PRO A 10 -6.57 1.87 -0.34
CA PRO A 10 -5.81 3.06 -0.65
C PRO A 10 -4.80 3.34 0.48
N CYS A 11 -3.55 3.45 0.08
CA CYS A 11 -2.45 3.83 0.95
C CYS A 11 -1.88 5.17 0.47
N THR A 12 -1.33 5.96 1.39
CA THR A 12 -0.66 7.21 1.04
C THR A 12 0.82 6.92 0.81
N THR A 13 1.37 7.33 -0.33
CA THR A 13 2.83 7.27 -0.54
C THR A 13 3.46 8.61 -0.16
N LEU A 14 4.45 8.59 0.74
CA LEU A 14 5.22 9.76 1.14
C LEU A 14 6.68 9.61 0.72
N VAL A 15 7.34 10.70 0.34
CA VAL A 15 8.80 10.71 0.18
C VAL A 15 9.42 10.79 1.58
N MET A 16 10.38 9.91 1.90
CA MET A 16 11.15 9.99 3.14
C MET A 16 12.01 11.25 3.15
N ARG A 17 11.80 12.13 4.14
CA ARG A 17 12.54 13.40 4.28
C ARG A 17 13.19 13.58 5.66
N THR A 18 12.57 13.04 6.69
CA THR A 18 12.96 13.25 8.10
C THR A 18 13.83 12.12 8.64
N GLY A 19 13.98 11.01 7.91
CA GLY A 19 14.62 9.78 8.39
C GLY A 19 13.73 8.94 9.30
N GLU A 20 12.54 9.44 9.65
CA GLU A 20 11.59 8.77 10.52
C GLU A 20 10.41 8.22 9.71
N VAL A 21 10.07 6.95 9.97
CA VAL A 21 8.87 6.33 9.41
C VAL A 21 7.71 6.61 10.36
N PRO A 22 6.65 7.32 9.94
CA PRO A 22 5.49 7.55 10.78
C PRO A 22 4.80 6.23 11.13
N GLU A 23 4.08 6.22 12.25
CA GLU A 23 3.31 5.05 12.67
C GLU A 23 2.34 4.59 11.57
N GLY A 24 2.28 3.28 11.32
CA GLY A 24 1.51 2.71 10.22
C GLY A 24 2.20 2.83 8.85
N GLY A 25 3.42 3.34 8.79
CA GLY A 25 4.23 3.45 7.57
C GLY A 25 5.17 2.26 7.38
N VAL A 26 5.37 1.89 6.12
CA VAL A 26 6.39 0.90 5.71
C VAL A 26 7.32 1.53 4.69
N LEU A 27 8.62 1.51 4.99
CA LEU A 27 9.66 2.09 4.13
C LEU A 27 10.02 1.15 2.98
N LEU A 28 9.93 1.67 1.76
CA LEU A 28 10.45 1.09 0.52
C LEU A 28 11.64 1.94 0.05
N THR A 29 12.81 1.32 -0.14
CA THR A 29 14.03 2.03 -0.57
C THR A 29 14.50 1.54 -1.93
N LYS A 30 15.32 2.32 -2.63
CA LYS A 30 15.96 1.96 -3.91
C LYS A 30 16.81 0.68 -3.85
N LYS A 31 17.18 0.22 -2.66
CA LYS A 31 17.90 -1.05 -2.45
C LYS A 31 16.99 -2.27 -2.60
N SER A 32 15.67 -2.08 -2.54
CA SER A 32 14.67 -3.13 -2.71
C SER A 32 14.46 -3.45 -4.18
N ALA A 33 14.41 -4.74 -4.53
CA ALA A 33 14.04 -5.17 -5.87
C ALA A 33 12.59 -4.75 -6.23
N ALA A 34 11.70 -4.67 -5.23
CA ALA A 34 10.34 -4.17 -5.40
C ALA A 34 10.27 -2.67 -5.78
N HIS A 35 11.29 -1.88 -5.42
CA HIS A 35 11.36 -0.46 -5.78
C HIS A 35 11.72 -0.26 -7.25
N THR A 36 12.65 -1.06 -7.78
CA THR A 36 13.21 -0.88 -9.14
C THR A 36 12.12 -0.94 -10.23
N ALA A 37 11.10 -1.78 -10.04
CA ALA A 37 9.98 -1.92 -10.98
C ALA A 37 8.79 -0.97 -10.68
N SER A 38 8.86 -0.19 -9.60
CA SER A 38 7.72 0.55 -9.05
C SER A 38 7.31 1.80 -9.81
N GLY A 39 8.16 2.35 -10.67
CA GLY A 39 7.93 3.65 -11.33
C GLY A 39 8.08 4.87 -10.38
N LEU A 40 8.45 4.66 -9.12
CA LEU A 40 8.65 5.74 -8.15
C LEU A 40 10.03 6.39 -8.33
N HIS A 41 10.05 7.72 -8.46
CA HIS A 41 11.29 8.48 -8.68
C HIS A 41 12.11 8.75 -7.41
N ALA A 42 11.47 8.75 -6.24
CA ALA A 42 12.16 9.01 -4.98
C ALA A 42 12.93 7.78 -4.50
N GLU A 43 14.14 7.98 -3.97
CA GLU A 43 15.00 6.89 -3.50
C GLU A 43 14.43 6.14 -2.29
N GLU A 44 13.65 6.84 -1.47
CA GLU A 44 13.03 6.31 -0.28
C GLU A 44 11.58 6.79 -0.20
N VAL A 45 10.66 5.84 -0.20
CA VAL A 45 9.22 6.07 -0.21
C VAL A 45 8.59 5.30 0.93
N ILE A 46 7.73 5.96 1.68
CA ILE A 46 6.94 5.37 2.75
C ILE A 46 5.57 5.03 2.17
N VAL A 47 5.18 3.76 2.23
CA VAL A 47 3.81 3.34 2.02
C VAL A 47 3.09 3.43 3.35
N TRP A 48 2.28 4.47 3.51
CA TRP A 48 1.57 4.78 4.74
C TRP A 48 0.15 4.23 4.74
N VAL A 49 -0.07 3.25 5.59
CA VAL A 49 -1.35 2.57 5.82
C VAL A 49 -2.15 3.41 6.83
N ARG A 50 -2.59 4.60 6.41
CA ARG A 50 -3.37 5.52 7.28
C ARG A 50 -4.87 5.40 7.10
N ASN A 51 -5.32 5.05 5.88
CA ASN A 51 -6.73 4.97 5.47
C ASN A 51 -6.96 3.69 4.67
N ALA A 52 -6.24 2.61 4.99
CA ALA A 52 -6.37 1.34 4.28
C ALA A 52 -7.68 0.66 4.69
N ALA A 53 -8.80 1.19 4.23
CA ALA A 53 -10.08 0.50 4.25
C ALA A 53 -10.22 -0.27 2.93
N LEU A 54 -10.79 -1.47 3.00
CA LEU A 54 -11.09 -2.24 1.80
C LEU A 54 -12.29 -1.61 1.10
N TYR A 55 -12.04 -0.87 0.02
CA TYR A 55 -13.10 -0.32 -0.82
C TYR A 55 -13.36 -1.26 -2.00
N SER A 56 -14.63 -1.46 -2.31
CA SER A 56 -15.03 -2.00 -3.61
C SER A 56 -15.22 -0.82 -4.55
N ILE A 57 -14.34 -0.68 -5.54
CA ILE A 57 -14.44 0.35 -6.57
C ILE A 57 -14.82 -0.25 -7.92
N ASP A 58 -15.55 0.52 -8.71
CA ASP A 58 -15.93 0.14 -10.07
C ASP A 58 -14.67 0.01 -10.94
N SER A 59 -14.53 -1.11 -11.65
CA SER A 59 -13.39 -1.30 -12.56
C SER A 59 -13.34 -0.25 -13.67
N HIS A 60 -14.46 0.34 -14.10
CA HIS A 60 -14.48 1.42 -15.08
C HIS A 60 -13.87 2.71 -14.54
N PHE A 61 -14.03 3.01 -13.25
CA PHE A 61 -13.35 4.15 -12.64
C PHE A 61 -11.83 3.97 -12.71
N VAL A 62 -11.35 2.77 -12.39
CA VAL A 62 -9.92 2.42 -12.41
C VAL A 62 -9.35 2.42 -13.82
N GLN A 63 -10.11 2.00 -14.82
CA GLN A 63 -9.71 2.07 -16.23
C GLN A 63 -9.39 3.50 -16.69
N ASN A 64 -10.03 4.50 -16.08
CA ASN A 64 -9.76 5.92 -16.36
C ASN A 64 -8.59 6.49 -15.54
N CYS A 65 -8.05 5.73 -14.58
CA CYS A 65 -6.85 6.11 -13.86
C CYS A 65 -5.60 5.72 -14.67
N ARG A 66 -4.65 6.65 -14.81
CA ARG A 66 -3.34 6.32 -15.35
C ARG A 66 -2.54 5.53 -14.31
N GLN A 67 -2.16 4.30 -14.65
CA GLN A 67 -1.18 3.55 -13.87
C GLN A 67 0.21 4.19 -14.04
N ILE A 68 0.80 4.64 -12.93
CA ILE A 68 2.15 5.24 -12.91
C ILE A 68 3.25 4.23 -12.56
N GLY A 69 2.88 3.04 -12.06
CA GLY A 69 3.82 1.98 -11.73
C GLY A 69 3.19 0.85 -10.92
N VAL A 70 3.99 -0.18 -10.60
CA VAL A 70 3.57 -1.38 -9.87
C VAL A 70 4.65 -1.79 -8.88
N ILE A 71 4.30 -1.86 -7.59
CA ILE A 71 5.19 -2.42 -6.57
C ILE A 71 4.91 -3.91 -6.48
N ASP A 72 5.81 -4.74 -7.00
CA ASP A 72 5.75 -6.19 -6.82
C ASP A 72 6.36 -6.57 -5.46
N THR A 73 5.49 -6.85 -4.48
CA THR A 73 5.91 -7.16 -3.11
C THR A 73 6.56 -8.53 -2.97
N GLU A 74 6.38 -9.44 -3.94
CA GLU A 74 7.03 -10.75 -3.92
C GLU A 74 8.56 -10.66 -4.11
N LEU A 75 9.03 -9.56 -4.71
CA LEU A 75 10.46 -9.28 -4.89
C LEU A 75 11.17 -8.82 -3.60
N ASP A 76 10.42 -8.47 -2.55
CA ASP A 76 10.96 -8.09 -1.25
C ASP A 76 10.09 -8.63 -0.10
N LYS A 77 10.44 -9.84 0.36
CA LYS A 77 9.73 -10.51 1.45
C LYS A 77 9.64 -9.66 2.72
N ARG A 78 10.69 -8.91 3.08
CA ARG A 78 10.69 -8.11 4.31
C ARG A 78 9.71 -6.96 4.18
N PHE A 79 9.74 -6.26 3.05
CA PHE A 79 8.79 -5.20 2.75
C PHE A 79 7.34 -5.72 2.75
N ARG A 80 7.09 -6.86 2.07
CA ARG A 80 5.78 -7.51 2.03
C ARG A 80 5.25 -7.87 3.41
N ASP A 81 6.08 -8.53 4.22
CA ASP A 81 5.67 -8.99 5.54
C ASP A 81 5.35 -7.79 6.44
N ASN A 82 6.19 -6.74 6.42
CA ASN A 82 5.92 -5.49 7.13
C ASN A 82 4.61 -4.84 6.67
N LEU A 83 4.40 -4.70 5.35
CA LEU A 83 3.19 -4.09 4.80
C LEU A 83 1.94 -4.86 5.22
N ARG A 84 1.98 -6.20 5.13
CA ARG A 84 0.89 -7.07 5.58
C ARG A 84 0.60 -6.90 7.06
N ASP A 85 1.63 -6.90 7.89
CA ASP A 85 1.46 -6.84 9.34
C ASP A 85 0.98 -5.44 9.78
N THR A 86 1.44 -4.38 9.12
CA THR A 86 0.91 -3.02 9.29
C THR A 86 -0.55 -2.90 8.85
N MET A 87 -0.95 -3.49 7.72
CA MET A 87 -2.35 -3.53 7.29
C MET A 87 -3.25 -4.28 8.29
N LYS A 88 -2.78 -5.42 8.83
CA LYS A 88 -3.50 -6.15 9.88
C LYS A 88 -3.67 -5.32 11.14
N ALA A 89 -2.60 -4.66 11.60
CA ALA A 89 -2.66 -3.79 12.77
C ALA A 89 -3.65 -2.64 12.57
N TYR A 90 -3.63 -2.02 11.38
CA TYR A 90 -4.57 -0.96 11.03
C TYR A 90 -6.03 -1.45 11.04
N ASP A 91 -6.30 -2.59 10.41
CA ASP A 91 -7.63 -3.21 10.38
C ASP A 91 -8.14 -3.55 11.79
N LEU A 92 -7.30 -4.11 12.65
CA LEU A 92 -7.66 -4.42 14.05
C LEU A 92 -8.04 -3.18 14.87
N VAL A 93 -7.47 -2.01 14.55
CA VAL A 93 -7.74 -0.76 15.28
C VAL A 93 -8.97 -0.02 14.73
N HIS A 94 -9.23 -0.10 13.43
CA HIS A 94 -10.23 0.75 12.76
C HIS A 94 -11.48 0.00 12.27
N SER A 95 -11.41 -1.31 12.12
CA SER A 95 -12.58 -2.14 11.89
C SER A 95 -13.15 -2.52 13.26
N ASN A 96 -14.21 -1.84 13.69
CA ASN A 96 -15.06 -2.37 14.76
C ASN A 96 -15.37 -3.81 14.40
N ARG A 97 -15.03 -4.77 15.27
CA ARG A 97 -15.52 -6.14 15.15
C ARG A 97 -17.05 -6.07 15.17
N LEU A 98 -17.66 -5.99 13.99
CA LEU A 98 -19.11 -6.00 13.80
C LEU A 98 -19.70 -7.39 14.07
N TYR A 99 -18.85 -8.37 14.40
CA TYR A 99 -19.21 -9.72 14.77
C TYR A 99 -18.21 -10.25 15.81
N ASP A 100 -18.50 -9.99 17.08
CA ASP A 100 -18.26 -10.95 18.17
C ASP A 100 -19.64 -11.25 18.79
#